data_AF-A0A7C5B7F6-F1
#
_entry.id   AF-A0A7C5B7F6-F1
#
_cell.length_a   1.000
_cell.length_b   1.000
_cell.length_c   1.000
_cell.angle_alpha   90.00
_cell.angle_beta   90.00
_cell.angle_gamma   90.00
#
_symmetry.space_group_name_H-M   'P 1'
#
loop_
_entity.id
_entity.type
_entity.pdbx_description
1 polymer ?
#
loop_
_entity_poly.entity_id
_entity_poly.type
_entity_poly.pdbx_seq_one_letter_code
_entity_poly.pdbx_strand_id
1 'polypeptide(L)' 'MQLEETDAERYILELLKEKGTLKTSDIEEETRKKGVECPDETVRFLTKMKLKGLIKGKMSIEERTWVWWV' A
#
# COMPACT_ATOMS: atom_id res chain seq x y z
N MET A 1 -6.65 -16.00 -6.05
CA MET A 1 -6.93 -16.17 -4.60
C MET A 1 -7.16 -14.76 -4.08
N GLN A 2 -8.37 -14.41 -3.64
CA GLN A 2 -8.56 -13.14 -2.91
C GLN A 2 -7.97 -13.32 -1.52
N LEU A 3 -7.00 -12.49 -1.14
CA LEU A 3 -6.58 -12.39 0.25
C LEU A 3 -7.72 -11.72 1.03
N GLU A 4 -8.03 -12.21 2.22
CA GLU A 4 -8.92 -11.48 3.12
C GLU A 4 -8.33 -10.09 3.42
N GLU A 5 -9.19 -9.11 3.73
CA GLU A 5 -8.78 -7.71 3.96
C GLU A 5 -7.60 -7.65 4.97
N THR A 6 -7.65 -8.50 5.99
CA THR A 6 -6.63 -8.65 7.04
C THR A 6 -5.27 -9.15 6.54
N ASP A 7 -5.23 -10.10 5.61
CA ASP A 7 -3.98 -10.63 5.05
C ASP A 7 -3.30 -9.61 4.13
N ALA A 8 -4.09 -8.88 3.35
CA ALA A 8 -3.57 -7.79 2.52
C ALA A 8 -3.00 -6.65 3.40
N GLU A 9 -3.67 -6.31 4.51
CA GLU A 9 -3.18 -5.29 5.46
C GLU A 9 -1.85 -5.69 6.08
N ARG A 10 -1.75 -6.94 6.54
CA ARG A 10 -0.52 -7.47 7.13
C ARG A 10 0.62 -7.46 6.11
N TYR A 11 0.35 -7.88 4.88
CA TYR A 11 1.35 -7.87 3.83
C TYR A 11 1.88 -6.47 3.53
N ILE A 12 1.00 -5.48 3.38
CA ILE A 12 1.39 -4.07 3.15
C ILE A 12 2.21 -3.54 4.33
N LEU A 13 1.81 -3.86 5.56
CA LEU A 13 2.55 -3.45 6.77
C LEU A 13 3.96 -4.04 6.80
N GLU A 14 4.11 -5.34 6.48
CA GLU A 14 5.43 -5.97 6.43
C GLU A 14 6.27 -5.42 5.29
N LEU A 15 5.67 -5.19 4.11
CA LEU A 15 6.34 -4.58 2.96
C LEU A 15 6.88 -3.18 3.29
N LEU A 16 6.06 -2.33 3.93
CA LEU A 16 6.48 -0.99 4.35
C LEU A 16 7.49 -1.01 5.50
N LYS A 17 7.47 -2.02 6.37
CA LYS A 17 8.50 -2.20 7.41
C LYS A 17 9.83 -2.66 6.82
N GLU A 18 9.80 -3.54 5.84
CA GLU A 18 11.00 -4.10 5.22
C GLU A 18 11.66 -3.10 4.25
N LYS A 19 10.87 -2.47 3.37
CA LYS A 19 11.37 -1.54 2.35
C LYS A 19 11.34 -0.08 2.77
N GLY A 20 10.63 0.25 3.85
CA GLY A 20 10.48 1.62 4.34
C GLY A 20 9.39 2.39 3.58
N THR A 21 9.72 3.62 3.18
CA THR A 21 8.77 4.48 2.46
C THR A 21 8.64 4.04 1.01
N LEU A 22 7.42 3.72 0.58
CA LEU A 22 7.12 3.28 -0.78
C LEU A 22 6.09 4.18 -1.45
N LYS A 23 6.16 4.28 -2.78
CA LYS A 23 5.13 4.92 -3.58
C LYS A 23 3.97 3.96 -3.81
N THR A 24 2.81 4.51 -4.15
CA THR A 24 1.65 3.71 -4.57
C THR A 24 2.00 2.76 -5.71
N SER A 25 2.74 3.25 -6.71
CA SER A 25 3.19 2.44 -7.85
C SER A 25 4.09 1.27 -7.43
N ASP A 26 4.98 1.48 -6.45
CA ASP A 26 5.86 0.41 -5.96
C ASP A 26 5.03 -0.67 -5.26
N ILE A 27 4.05 -0.25 -4.44
CA ILE A 27 3.12 -1.15 -3.76
C ILE A 27 2.26 -1.92 -4.77
N GLU A 28 1.78 -1.26 -5.82
CA GLU A 28 1.03 -1.89 -6.91
C GLU A 28 1.85 -2.94 -7.66
N GLU A 29 3.14 -2.69 -7.88
CA GLU A 29 4.02 -3.65 -8.52
C GLU A 29 4.26 -4.88 -7.63
N GLU A 30 4.52 -4.67 -6.33
CA GLU A 30 4.76 -5.76 -5.38
C GLU A 30 3.49 -6.60 -5.14
N THR A 31 2.32 -5.97 -5.06
CA THR A 31 1.03 -6.68 -4.96
C THR A 31 0.72 -7.47 -6.24
N ARG A 32 0.98 -6.90 -7.42
CA ARG A 32 0.84 -7.60 -8.71
C ARG A 32 1.77 -8.79 -8.82
N LYS A 33 3.03 -8.69 -8.36
CA LYS A 33 4.00 -9.82 -8.32
C LYS A 33 3.49 -10.99 -7.49
N LYS A 34 2.72 -10.73 -6.43
CA LYS A 34 2.07 -11.77 -5.61
C LYS A 34 0.78 -12.32 -6.20
N GLY A 35 0.37 -11.89 -7.40
CA GLY A 35 -0.90 -12.30 -8.01
C GLY A 35 -2.13 -11.71 -7.31
N VAL A 36 -1.93 -10.62 -6.57
CA VAL A 36 -3.04 -9.80 -6.03
C VAL A 36 -3.39 -8.80 -7.11
N GLU A 37 -4.51 -9.04 -7.79
CA GLU A 37 -5.11 -8.05 -8.68
C GLU A 37 -5.71 -6.96 -7.79
N CYS A 38 -5.03 -5.81 -7.69
CA CYS A 38 -5.64 -4.60 -7.16
C CYS A 38 -6.25 -3.84 -8.34
N PRO A 39 -7.59 -3.87 -8.52
CA PRO A 39 -8.25 -3.14 -9.60
C PRO A 39 -8.35 -1.67 -9.22
N ASP A 40 -7.38 -0.81 -9.57
CA ASP A 40 -7.41 0.65 -9.28
C ASP A 40 -7.59 1.04 -7.78
N GLU A 41 -7.73 0.06 -6.88
CA GLU A 41 -8.19 0.23 -5.51
C GLU A 41 -7.05 0.22 -4.49
N THR A 42 -5.78 0.15 -4.94
CA THR A 42 -4.61 0.19 -4.04
C THR A 42 -4.57 1.48 -3.23
N VAL A 43 -4.82 2.62 -3.87
CA VAL A 43 -4.92 3.92 -3.19
C VAL A 43 -6.04 3.91 -2.15
N ARG A 44 -7.19 3.31 -2.50
CA ARG A 44 -8.36 3.23 -1.62
C ARG A 44 -8.09 2.34 -0.41
N PHE A 45 -7.40 1.22 -0.64
CA PHE A 45 -6.96 0.31 0.40
C PHE A 45 -5.96 0.96 1.36
N LEU A 46 -4.92 1.61 0.82
CA LEU A 46 -3.94 2.35 1.61
C LEU A 46 -4.59 3.51 2.37
N THR A 47 -5.57 4.18 1.78
CA THR A 47 -6.36 5.21 2.45
C THR A 47 -7.17 4.63 3.61
N LYS A 48 -7.82 3.46 3.44
CA LYS A 48 -8.49 2.77 4.54
C LYS A 48 -7.51 2.42 5.66
N MET A 49 -6.33 1.87 5.34
CA MET A 49 -5.29 1.55 6.33
C MET A 49 -4.81 2.78 7.08
N LYS A 50 -4.65 3.91 6.38
CA LYS A 50 -4.33 5.20 6.98
C LYS A 50 -5.42 5.67 7.94
N LEU A 51 -6.69 5.55 7.55
CA LEU A 51 -7.83 5.88 8.42
C LEU A 51 -7.91 4.98 9.66
N LYS A 52 -7.52 3.70 9.52
CA LYS A 52 -7.36 2.76 10.64
C LYS A 52 -6.14 3.07 11.53
N GLY A 53 -5.27 4.01 11.13
CA GLY A 53 -4.06 4.38 11.88
C GLY A 53 -2.89 3.39 11.74
N LEU A 54 -2.97 2.45 10.79
CA LEU A 54 -1.96 1.41 10.58
C LEU A 54 -0.72 1.95 9.84
N ILE A 55 -0.93 2.90 8.92
CA ILE A 55 0.12 3.49 8.09
C ILE A 55 -0.08 5.01 7.99
N LYS A 56 0.98 5.70 7.59
CA LYS A 56 0.98 7.11 7.22
C LYS A 56 1.12 7.24 5.71
N GLY A 57 0.54 8.31 5.19
CA GLY A 57 0.62 8.60 3.76
C GLY A 57 0.51 10.09 3.48
N LYS A 58 1.38 10.59 2.61
CA LYS A 58 1.37 11.97 2.11
C LYS A 58 1.49 11.96 0.59
N MET A 59 0.91 12.99 -0.02
CA MET A 59 1.18 13.30 -1.42
C MET A 59 2.55 14.00 -1.50
N SER A 60 3.49 13.39 -2.23
CA SER A 60 4.74 14.05 -2.58
C SER A 60 4.47 14.99 -3.75
N ILE A 61 4.63 16.30 -3.53
CA ILE A 61 4.42 17.32 -4.57
C ILE A 61 5.51 17.23 -5.65
N GLU A 62 6.73 16.91 -5.23
CA GLU A 62 7.91 16.79 -6.09
C GLU A 62 7.76 15.66 -7.11
N GLU A 63 7.29 14.50 -6.63
CA GLU A 63 7.10 13.29 -7.45
C GLU A 63 5.67 13.14 -7.99
N ARG A 64 4.78 14.11 -7.67
CA ARG A 64 3.32 14.09 -7.93
C ARG A 64 2.66 12.75 -7.59
N THR A 65 3.16 12.08 -6.56
CA THR A 65 2.81 10.68 -6.24
C THR A 65 2.55 10.53 -4.75
N TRP A 66 1.65 9.62 -4.39
CA TRP A 66 1.41 9.23 -3.00
C TRP A 66 2.52 8.32 -2.48
N VAL A 67 3.12 8.70 -1.36
CA VAL A 67 4.09 7.91 -0.61
C VAL A 67 3.49 7.47 0.72
N TRP A 68 3.83 6.25 1.12
CA TRP A 68 3.27 5.54 2.27
C TRP A 68 4.40 4.95 3.12
N TRP A 69 4.23 4.95 4.44
CA TRP A 69 5.19 4.42 5.42
C TRP A 69 4.48 4.06 6.72
N VAL A 70 5.14 3.31 7.61
CA VAL A 70 4.66 3.01 8.97
C VAL A 70 5.17 4.06 9.96
#